data_AF-R9AXA8-F1
#
_entry.id   AF-R9AXA8-F1
#
_cell.length_a   1.000
_cell.length_b   1.000
_cell.length_c   1.000
_cell.angle_alpha   90.00
_cell.angle_beta   90.00
_cell.angle_gamma   90.00
#
_symmetry.space_group_name_H-M   'P 1'
#
loop_
_entity.id
_entity.type
_entity.pdbx_description
1 polymer ?
#
loop_
_entity_poly.entity_id
_entity_poly.type
_entity_poly.pdbx_seq_one_letter_code
_entity_poly.pdbx_strand_id
1 'polypeptide(L)'
;MTKILIGIDTGVNTGFAVAADRGNGGELEQVGSLSITQAMEKVKELIEQWGISNVCLYIEDARKRTWFTGGREKSQGVGSVKRDAQIWEDWCKEQGFKFLMVHPAANATKKKATDFKRMTGWVGRTNEHARDAAMLVFKRFAKF
;
A
#
# COMPACT_ATOMS: atom_id res chain seq x y z
N MET A 1 -12.66 -13.84 13.11
CA MET A 1 -11.25 -13.55 13.45
C MET A 1 -10.82 -12.38 12.60
N THR A 2 -10.29 -11.31 13.20
CA THR A 2 -9.88 -10.10 12.46
C THR A 2 -8.60 -10.36 11.68
N LYS A 3 -8.58 -10.00 10.40
CA LYS A 3 -7.39 -10.03 9.55
C LYS A 3 -6.99 -8.60 9.20
N ILE A 4 -5.71 -8.29 9.30
CA ILE A 4 -5.17 -6.96 9.03
C ILE A 4 -4.54 -6.96 7.64
N LEU A 5 -4.92 -5.97 6.85
CA LEU A 5 -4.47 -5.73 5.49
C LEU A 5 -3.69 -4.42 5.49
N ILE A 6 -2.44 -4.44 5.08
CA ILE A 6 -1.61 -3.24 4.99
C ILE A 6 -1.37 -2.91 3.52
N GLY A 7 -1.84 -1.75 3.07
CA GLY A 7 -1.59 -1.24 1.73
C GLY A 7 -0.34 -0.37 1.71
N ILE A 8 0.57 -0.64 0.78
CA ILE A 8 1.83 0.11 0.60
C ILE A 8 1.92 0.60 -0.84
N ASP A 9 1.94 1.91 -1.03
CA ASP A 9 2.33 2.53 -2.30
C ASP A 9 3.82 2.93 -2.23
N THR A 10 4.63 2.39 -3.14
CA THR A 10 6.09 2.44 -3.03
C THR A 10 6.66 3.74 -3.61
N GLY A 11 7.61 4.33 -2.89
CA GLY A 11 8.30 5.57 -3.28
C GLY A 11 8.83 6.33 -2.07
N VAL A 12 9.52 7.44 -2.33
CA VAL A 12 10.11 8.31 -1.29
C VAL A 12 9.08 8.76 -0.25
N ASN A 13 7.89 9.15 -0.71
CA ASN A 13 6.72 9.36 0.14
C ASN A 13 5.85 8.10 0.07
N THR A 14 6.14 7.13 0.91
CA THR A 14 5.45 5.83 0.91
C THR A 14 4.00 6.04 1.35
N GLY A 15 3.05 5.68 0.49
CA GLY A 15 1.65 5.62 0.88
C GLY A 15 1.43 4.44 1.81
N PHE A 16 0.70 4.66 2.90
CA PHE A 16 0.47 3.66 3.93
C PHE A 16 -1.00 3.63 4.32
N ALA A 17 -1.61 2.45 4.27
CA ALA A 17 -2.97 2.25 4.74
C ALA A 17 -3.10 0.95 5.51
N VAL A 18 -3.99 0.95 6.51
CA VAL A 18 -4.35 -0.22 7.29
C VAL A 18 -5.85 -0.42 7.16
N ALA A 19 -6.25 -1.65 6.85
CA ALA A 19 -7.63 -2.07 6.87
C ALA A 19 -7.81 -3.34 7.70
N ALA A 20 -8.93 -3.44 8.39
CA ALA A 20 -9.33 -4.65 9.10
C ALA A 20 -10.43 -5.36 8.29
N ASP A 21 -10.22 -6.64 7.97
CA ASP A 21 -11.28 -7.52 7.48
C ASP A 21 -11.85 -8.34 8.64
N ARG A 22 -13.13 -8.10 8.91
CA ARG A 22 -13.92 -8.79 9.93
C ARG A 22 -15.00 -9.71 9.31
N GLY A 23 -14.89 -9.99 8.01
CA GLY A 23 -15.85 -10.78 7.23
C GLY A 23 -16.61 -9.98 6.17
N ASN A 24 -16.41 -8.67 6.09
CA ASN A 24 -17.11 -7.76 5.17
C ASN A 24 -16.16 -7.11 4.14
N GLY A 25 -14.91 -7.60 4.07
CA GLY A 25 -13.82 -6.97 3.34
C GLY A 25 -13.16 -5.84 4.14
N GLY A 26 -11.99 -5.40 3.69
CA GLY A 26 -11.16 -4.42 4.40
C GLY A 26 -11.86 -3.09 4.66
N GLU A 27 -12.06 -2.79 5.94
CA GLU A 27 -12.51 -1.51 6.47
C GLU A 27 -11.29 -0.66 6.84
N LEU A 28 -11.16 0.54 6.26
CA LEU A 28 -9.98 1.40 6.49
C LEU A 28 -9.96 1.92 7.93
N GLU A 29 -8.85 1.71 8.63
CA GLU A 29 -8.59 2.22 9.98
C GLU A 29 -7.51 3.31 9.98
N GLN A 30 -6.61 3.26 9.01
CA GLN A 30 -5.55 4.25 8.85
C GLN A 30 -5.26 4.48 7.38
N VAL A 31 -5.06 5.75 7.02
CA VAL A 31 -4.64 6.17 5.69
C VAL A 31 -3.71 7.37 5.85
N GLY A 32 -2.52 7.30 5.24
CA GLY A 32 -1.54 8.37 5.31
C GLY A 32 -0.34 8.12 4.41
N SER A 33 0.69 8.96 4.59
CA SER A 33 2.01 8.72 4.00
C SER A 33 3.08 8.86 5.06
N LEU A 34 4.11 8.05 4.91
CA LEU A 34 5.24 7.94 5.83
C LEU A 34 6.54 7.89 5.01
N SER A 35 7.68 8.05 5.67
CA SER A 35 8.92 7.56 5.08
C SER A 35 8.91 6.03 5.02
N ILE A 36 9.75 5.44 4.17
CA ILE A 36 9.89 3.98 4.08
C ILE A 36 10.24 3.34 5.43
N THR A 37 11.14 3.96 6.21
CA THR A 37 11.57 3.45 7.52
C THR A 37 10.43 3.49 8.54
N GLN A 38 9.70 4.61 8.60
CA GLN A 38 8.53 4.74 9.47
C GLN A 38 7.43 3.74 9.11
N ALA A 39 7.22 3.49 7.81
CA ALA A 39 6.27 2.48 7.35
C ALA A 39 6.70 1.06 7.77
N MET A 40 7.98 0.73 7.65
CA MET A 40 8.52 -0.58 8.07
C MET A 40 8.42 -0.81 9.58
N GLU A 41 8.75 0.21 10.40
CA GLU A 41 8.55 0.15 11.85
C GLU A 41 7.09 -0.10 12.21
N LYS A 42 6.18 0.62 11.55
CA LYS A 42 4.74 0.47 11.79
C LYS A 42 4.18 -0.89 11.40
N VAL A 43 4.70 -1.50 10.32
CA VAL A 43 4.37 -2.88 9.97
C VAL A 43 4.78 -3.84 11.09
N LYS A 44 5.98 -3.67 11.65
CA LYS A 44 6.46 -4.51 12.75
C LYS A 44 5.56 -4.37 13.98
N GLU A 45 5.19 -3.14 14.35
CA GLU A 45 4.25 -2.88 15.46
C GLU A 45 2.89 -3.58 15.24
N LEU A 46 2.33 -3.50 14.03
CA LEU A 46 1.06 -4.16 13.69
C LEU A 46 1.18 -5.70 13.73
N ILE A 47 2.32 -6.24 13.30
CA ILE A 47 2.60 -7.68 13.35
C ILE A 47 2.77 -8.16 14.80
N GLU A 48 3.42 -7.38 15.65
CA GLU A 48 3.55 -7.67 17.08
C GLU A 48 2.18 -7.62 17.77
N GLN A 49 1.35 -6.64 17.42
CA GLN A 49 0.02 -6.46 17.99
C GLN A 49 -0.98 -7.56 17.57
N TRP A 50 -1.00 -7.94 16.29
CA TRP A 50 -2.04 -8.82 15.73
C TRP A 50 -1.58 -10.26 15.44
N GLY A 51 -0.27 -10.49 15.47
CA GLY A 51 0.37 -11.74 15.09
C GLY A 51 0.62 -11.84 13.60
N ILE A 52 1.80 -12.34 13.24
CA ILE A 52 2.28 -12.49 11.85
C ILE A 52 1.33 -13.26 10.92
N SER A 53 0.56 -14.22 11.45
CA SER A 53 -0.39 -15.04 10.67
C SER A 53 -1.68 -14.30 10.30
N ASN A 54 -1.96 -13.16 10.96
CA ASN A 54 -3.16 -12.35 10.78
C ASN A 54 -2.94 -11.07 9.98
N VAL A 55 -1.69 -10.74 9.65
CA VAL A 55 -1.31 -9.55 8.89
C VAL A 55 -0.86 -9.97 7.49
N CYS A 56 -1.27 -9.22 6.46
CA CYS A 56 -0.74 -9.35 5.11
C CYS A 56 -0.52 -7.99 4.46
N LEU A 57 0.62 -7.82 3.81
CA LEU A 57 0.99 -6.63 3.08
C LEU A 57 0.58 -6.72 1.62
N TYR A 58 0.02 -5.65 1.07
CA TYR A 58 -0.30 -5.47 -0.33
C TYR A 58 0.52 -4.30 -0.84
N ILE A 59 1.54 -4.61 -1.65
CA ILE A 59 2.59 -3.66 -2.00
C ILE A 59 2.51 -3.38 -3.50
N GLU A 60 2.38 -2.12 -3.89
CA GLU A 60 2.42 -1.73 -5.31
C GLU A 60 3.81 -2.00 -5.90
N ASP A 61 3.84 -2.74 -7.01
CA ASP A 61 5.05 -3.12 -7.71
C ASP A 61 5.24 -2.32 -9.01
N ALA A 62 5.94 -1.18 -8.92
CA ALA A 62 6.24 -0.34 -10.06
C ALA A 62 7.02 -1.06 -11.18
N ARG A 63 7.68 -2.21 -10.92
CA ARG A 63 8.38 -3.00 -11.94
C ARG A 63 7.42 -3.64 -12.94
N LYS A 64 6.16 -3.90 -12.52
CA LYS A 64 5.13 -4.50 -13.38
C LYS A 64 4.50 -3.50 -14.35
N ARG A 65 4.73 -2.20 -14.20
CA ARG A 65 4.14 -1.15 -15.05
C ARG A 65 4.57 -1.31 -16.52
N THR A 66 3.61 -1.53 -17.42
CA THR A 66 3.85 -1.75 -18.87
C THR A 66 3.72 -0.48 -19.71
N TRP A 67 3.19 0.62 -19.16
CA TRP A 67 3.05 1.90 -19.84
C TRP A 67 3.95 2.99 -19.23
N PHE A 68 4.78 3.62 -20.06
CA PHE A 68 5.56 4.80 -19.67
C PHE A 68 5.04 6.01 -20.44
N THR A 69 4.36 6.94 -19.75
CA THR A 69 3.93 8.21 -20.33
C THR A 69 4.82 9.35 -19.82
N GLY A 70 5.92 9.63 -20.53
CA GLY A 70 6.71 10.85 -20.35
C GLY A 70 8.17 10.77 -20.80
N GLY A 71 8.77 11.95 -20.99
CA GLY A 71 10.16 12.13 -21.44
C GLY A 71 11.23 11.79 -20.39
N ARG A 72 12.49 12.04 -20.76
CA ARG A 72 13.73 11.62 -20.05
C ARG A 72 13.76 11.87 -18.54
N GLU A 73 13.10 12.89 -18.01
CA GLU A 73 13.06 13.19 -16.57
C GLU A 73 12.28 12.16 -15.76
N LYS A 74 11.17 11.61 -16.29
CA LYS A 74 10.43 10.53 -15.62
C LYS A 74 11.22 9.22 -15.63
N SER A 75 12.10 9.02 -16.61
CA SER A 75 12.95 7.83 -16.71
C SER A 75 13.95 7.71 -15.56
N GLN A 76 14.43 8.83 -15.00
CA GLN A 76 15.33 8.84 -13.84
C GLN A 76 14.60 8.43 -12.55
N GLY A 77 13.35 8.87 -12.35
CA GLY A 77 12.53 8.48 -11.20
C GLY A 77 12.09 7.02 -11.22
N VAL A 78 11.90 6.43 -12.41
CA VAL A 78 11.47 5.03 -12.57
C VAL A 78 12.47 4.05 -11.94
N GLY A 79 13.77 4.34 -12.01
CA GLY A 79 14.79 3.50 -11.38
C GLY A 79 14.67 3.48 -9.86
N SER A 80 14.39 4.62 -9.24
CA SER A 80 14.23 4.73 -7.78
C SER A 80 13.02 3.95 -7.28
N VAL A 81 11.86 4.11 -7.92
CA VAL A 81 10.63 3.43 -7.47
C VAL A 81 10.74 1.91 -7.64
N LYS A 82 11.40 1.44 -8.70
CA LYS A 82 11.69 0.00 -8.87
C LYS A 82 12.60 -0.54 -7.76
N ARG A 83 13.59 0.25 -7.31
CA ARG A 83 14.45 -0.10 -6.18
C ARG A 83 13.65 -0.15 -4.88
N ASP A 84 12.78 0.82 -4.64
CA ASP A 84 11.96 0.84 -3.42
C ASP A 84 11.05 -0.40 -3.35
N ALA A 85 10.41 -0.78 -4.47
CA ALA A 85 9.62 -2.01 -4.55
C ALA A 85 10.45 -3.28 -4.28
N GLN A 86 11.71 -3.32 -4.73
CA GLN A 86 12.63 -4.42 -4.44
C GLN A 86 12.99 -4.47 -2.95
N ILE A 87 13.31 -3.32 -2.33
CA ILE A 87 13.62 -3.22 -0.90
C ILE A 87 12.45 -3.77 -0.06
N TRP A 88 11.22 -3.41 -0.42
CA TRP A 88 10.03 -3.94 0.26
C TRP A 88 9.89 -5.46 0.12
N GLU A 89 10.11 -5.99 -1.09
CA GLU A 89 10.03 -7.43 -1.34
C GLU A 89 11.11 -8.20 -0.54
N ASP A 90 12.36 -7.75 -0.59
CA ASP A 90 13.48 -8.41 0.09
C ASP A 90 13.29 -8.35 1.60
N TRP A 91 12.93 -7.18 2.13
CA TRP A 91 12.64 -7.01 3.55
C TRP A 91 11.50 -7.92 4.03
N CYS A 92 10.40 -8.04 3.27
CA CYS A 92 9.31 -8.94 3.65
C CYS A 92 9.75 -10.41 3.67
N LYS A 93 10.60 -10.83 2.72
CA LYS A 93 11.16 -12.19 2.69
C LYS A 93 12.08 -12.45 3.87
N GLU A 94 12.98 -11.51 4.18
CA GLU A 94 13.92 -11.60 5.30
C GLU A 94 13.20 -11.73 6.64
N GLN A 95 12.09 -11.00 6.82
CA GLN A 95 11.30 -11.07 8.05
C GLN A 95 10.28 -12.22 8.08
N GLY A 96 10.10 -12.95 6.97
CA GLY A 96 9.10 -14.02 6.86
C GLY A 96 7.65 -13.52 6.86
N PHE A 97 7.40 -12.27 6.46
CA PHE A 97 6.07 -11.66 6.47
C PHE A 97 5.22 -12.14 5.30
N LYS A 98 3.90 -12.18 5.48
CA LYS A 98 2.95 -12.43 4.38
C LYS A 98 2.80 -11.16 3.54
N PHE A 99 3.08 -11.24 2.24
CA PHE A 99 2.94 -10.10 1.35
C PHE A 99 2.52 -10.52 -0.07
N LEU A 100 1.96 -9.57 -0.81
CA LEU A 100 1.58 -9.70 -2.21
C LEU A 100 2.04 -8.46 -2.99
N MET A 101 2.82 -8.70 -4.05
CA MET A 101 3.25 -7.66 -4.99
C MET A 101 2.15 -7.41 -6.04
N VAL A 102 1.42 -6.31 -5.89
CA VAL A 102 0.27 -5.93 -6.69
C VAL A 102 0.71 -5.10 -7.89
N HIS A 103 0.14 -5.39 -9.07
CA HIS A 103 0.40 -4.58 -10.26
C HIS A 103 -0.17 -3.16 -10.05
N PRO A 104 0.59 -2.10 -10.38
CA PRO A 104 0.09 -0.73 -10.33
C PRO A 104 -1.22 -0.64 -11.11
N ALA A 105 -2.25 -0.08 -10.51
CA ALA A 105 -3.46 0.17 -11.27
C ALA A 105 -3.07 1.08 -12.46
N ALA A 106 -3.48 0.71 -13.68
CA ALA A 106 -3.50 1.68 -14.77
C ALA A 106 -4.12 2.96 -14.24
N ASN A 107 -3.50 4.11 -14.53
CA ASN A 107 -3.80 5.49 -14.10
C ASN A 107 -5.28 5.92 -14.31
N ALA A 108 -6.24 5.06 -14.02
CA ALA A 108 -7.64 5.14 -14.38
C ALA A 108 -8.40 6.03 -13.41
N THR A 109 -7.76 6.55 -12.36
CA THR A 109 -8.11 7.84 -11.75
C THR A 109 -7.09 8.12 -10.67
N LYS A 110 -6.27 9.18 -10.81
CA LYS A 110 -5.80 9.91 -9.62
C LYS A 110 -7.05 10.37 -8.88
N LYS A 111 -7.56 9.54 -7.96
CA LYS A 111 -8.85 9.79 -7.33
C LYS A 111 -8.73 11.10 -6.56
N LYS A 112 -9.61 12.05 -6.86
CA LYS A 112 -9.66 13.29 -6.08
C LYS A 112 -10.02 12.93 -4.64
N ALA A 113 -9.59 13.75 -3.69
CA ALA A 113 -9.92 13.53 -2.27
C ALA A 113 -11.44 13.40 -2.06
N THR A 114 -12.23 14.16 -2.83
CA THR A 114 -13.70 14.11 -2.84
C THR A 114 -14.24 12.75 -3.26
N ASP A 115 -13.70 12.18 -4.33
CA ASP A 115 -14.13 10.86 -4.84
C ASP A 115 -13.71 9.76 -3.87
N PHE A 116 -12.50 9.84 -3.33
CA PHE A 116 -12.01 8.91 -2.32
C PHE A 116 -12.92 8.93 -1.08
N LYS A 117 -13.22 10.11 -0.53
CA LYS A 117 -14.15 10.25 0.60
C LYS A 117 -15.53 9.69 0.28
N ARG A 118 -16.07 9.94 -0.91
CA ARG A 118 -17.38 9.39 -1.33
C ARG A 118 -17.37 7.86 -1.41
N MET A 119 -16.28 7.27 -1.88
CA MET A 119 -16.14 5.82 -2.04
C MET A 119 -15.89 5.10 -0.71
N THR A 120 -14.99 5.65 0.13
CA THR A 120 -14.49 4.96 1.32
C THR A 120 -15.10 5.45 2.62
N GLY A 121 -15.77 6.60 2.60
CA GLY A 121 -16.23 7.29 3.81
C GLY A 121 -15.12 8.00 4.59
N TRP A 122 -13.87 7.94 4.11
CA TRP A 122 -12.72 8.48 4.86
C TRP A 122 -12.77 10.01 4.95
N VAL A 123 -12.81 10.53 6.17
CA VAL A 123 -12.88 11.97 6.48
C VAL A 123 -11.51 12.61 6.73
N GLY A 124 -10.46 11.80 6.95
CA GLY A 124 -9.12 12.28 7.24
C GLY A 124 -8.42 12.92 6.03
N ARG A 125 -7.36 13.68 6.29
CA ARG A 125 -6.51 14.23 5.22
C ARG A 125 -5.78 13.09 4.51
N THR A 126 -5.67 13.20 3.19
CA THR A 126 -4.97 12.23 2.34
C THR A 126 -4.24 12.94 1.22
N ASN A 127 -3.07 12.44 0.82
CA ASN A 127 -2.43 12.80 -0.44
C ASN A 127 -2.69 11.70 -1.50
N GLU A 128 -2.02 11.78 -2.65
CA GLU A 128 -2.15 10.79 -3.72
C GLU A 128 -1.71 9.39 -3.28
N HIS A 129 -0.47 9.25 -2.81
CA HIS A 129 0.12 7.98 -2.35
C HIS A 129 -0.71 7.30 -1.27
N ALA A 130 -1.20 8.05 -0.29
CA ALA A 130 -2.05 7.54 0.78
C ALA A 130 -3.34 6.91 0.23
N ARG A 131 -3.96 7.54 -0.78
CA ARG A 131 -5.18 7.01 -1.40
C ARG A 131 -4.88 5.77 -2.22
N ASP A 132 -3.78 5.75 -2.96
CA ASP A 132 -3.39 4.60 -3.78
C ASP A 132 -3.12 3.38 -2.88
N ALA A 133 -2.38 3.56 -1.79
CA ALA A 133 -2.20 2.55 -0.75
C ALA A 133 -3.52 2.07 -0.15
N ALA A 134 -4.45 2.97 0.18
CA ALA A 134 -5.76 2.60 0.71
C ALA A 134 -6.60 1.80 -0.29
N MET A 135 -6.52 2.11 -1.59
CA MET A 135 -7.24 1.39 -2.63
C MET A 135 -6.74 -0.06 -2.82
N LEU A 136 -5.53 -0.39 -2.38
CA LEU A 136 -5.03 -1.77 -2.41
C LEU A 136 -5.79 -2.70 -1.44
N VAL A 137 -6.28 -2.13 -0.33
CA VAL A 137 -6.86 -2.90 0.80
C VAL A 137 -8.33 -2.60 1.06
N PHE A 138 -8.87 -1.49 0.56
CA PHE A 138 -10.28 -1.15 0.71
C PHE A 138 -11.19 -2.22 0.09
N LYS A 139 -12.15 -2.73 0.87
CA LYS A 139 -13.09 -3.80 0.48
C LYS A 139 -12.43 -5.11 0.04
N ARG A 140 -11.14 -5.28 0.30
CA ARG A 140 -10.43 -6.51 -0.03
C ARG A 140 -10.70 -7.57 1.03
N PHE A 141 -11.01 -8.79 0.61
CA PHE A 141 -11.16 -9.91 1.52
C PHE A 141 -9.81 -10.56 1.82
N ALA A 142 -9.55 -10.86 3.09
CA ALA A 142 -8.38 -11.58 3.54
C ALA A 142 -8.45 -13.05 3.10
N LYS A 143 -7.62 -13.43 2.13
CA LYS A 143 -7.52 -14.81 1.60
C LYS A 143 -6.12 -15.38 1.80
N PHE A 144 -5.62 -15.35 3.04
CA PHE A 144 -4.25 -15.76 3.40
C PHE A 144 -4.16 -16.30 4.84
#